data_AF-A0A2E6E8P7-F1
#
_entry.id   AF-A0A2E6E8P7-F1
#
_cell.length_a   1.000
_cell.length_b   1.000
_cell.length_c   1.000
_cell.angle_alpha   90.00
_cell.angle_beta   90.00
_cell.angle_gamma   90.00
#
_symmetry.space_group_name_H-M   'P 1'
#
loop_
_entity.id
_entity.type
_entity.pdbx_description
1 polymer ?
#
loop_
_entity_poly.entity_id
_entity_poly.type
_entity_poly.pdbx_seq_one_letter_code
_entity_poly.pdbx_strand_id
1 'polypeptide(L)'
;MNMAMIGGMYGVSDRFTLMFMAMYSSKDMDLNTYSAMGDRPFLGTFSSGTSGLSSVALSSLIRIKETEDYRLHAEIGLEKSIGVNDHEGEVLSPMNMRMSTRLPYAMQTGDKSTSLISAITFVKQSKNWAFGSQLRLKNTINTKEWNFGNSRSLNMWFSRDVSARLSWSARGSFVSQSPIKGRDPMIMAPVQTANPVNYGGEVFEIGLGLNKIIGTGHGNNLAFELAVPLKQNLDGPQMERGYLLSVAYSKMF
;
A
#
# COMPACT_ATOMS: atom_id res chain seq x y z
N MET A 1 -1.93 3.91 -10.83
CA MET A 1 -1.63 2.60 -10.22
C MET A 1 -2.92 1.96 -9.77
N ASN A 2 -3.10 0.67 -10.06
CA ASN A 2 -4.22 -0.14 -9.63
C ASN A 2 -3.71 -1.30 -8.75
N MET A 3 -4.47 -1.65 -7.72
CA MET A 3 -4.13 -2.73 -6.80
C MET A 3 -5.36 -3.60 -6.54
N ALA A 4 -5.15 -4.90 -6.48
CA ALA A 4 -6.15 -5.85 -6.02
C ALA A 4 -5.58 -6.66 -4.87
N MET A 5 -6.34 -6.77 -3.78
CA MET A 5 -5.99 -7.61 -2.64
C MET A 5 -7.05 -8.69 -2.51
N ILE A 6 -6.60 -9.94 -2.38
CA ILE A 6 -7.44 -11.05 -1.96
C ILE A 6 -6.91 -11.55 -0.62
N GLY A 7 -7.81 -11.84 0.31
CA GLY A 7 -7.42 -12.33 1.62
C GLY A 7 -8.48 -13.23 2.23
N GLY A 8 -8.03 -14.05 3.18
CA GLY A 8 -8.87 -14.93 3.96
C GLY A 8 -8.47 -14.85 5.42
N MET A 9 -9.45 -14.95 6.31
CA MET A 9 -9.25 -15.01 7.75
C MET A 9 -9.89 -16.29 8.26
N TYR A 10 -9.18 -17.02 9.12
CA TYR A 10 -9.67 -18.25 9.73
C TYR A 10 -9.46 -18.20 11.24
N GLY A 11 -10.56 -18.18 12.00
CA GLY A 11 -10.54 -18.22 13.46
C GLY A 11 -10.15 -19.62 13.94
N VAL A 12 -8.87 -19.82 14.26
CA VAL A 12 -8.37 -21.09 14.78
C VAL A 12 -8.89 -21.34 16.19
N SER A 13 -9.03 -20.27 16.98
CA SER A 13 -9.68 -20.28 18.29
C SER A 13 -10.22 -18.88 18.61
N ASP A 14 -10.93 -18.75 19.74
CA ASP A 14 -11.43 -17.45 20.22
C ASP A 14 -10.32 -16.41 20.46
N ARG A 15 -9.05 -16.83 20.49
CA ARG A 15 -7.91 -15.92 20.72
C ARG A 15 -7.06 -15.71 19.48
N PHE A 16 -7.03 -16.67 18.56
CA PHE A 16 -6.11 -16.68 17.42
C PHE A 16 -6.87 -16.76 16.11
N THR A 17 -6.67 -15.76 15.26
CA THR A 17 -7.16 -15.76 13.88
C THR A 17 -5.98 -15.72 12.93
N LEU A 18 -5.91 -16.67 12.01
CA LEU A 18 -4.90 -16.71 10.97
C LEU A 18 -5.39 -15.89 9.77
N MET A 19 -4.53 -15.04 9.23
CA MET A 19 -4.81 -14.16 8.11
C MET A 19 -3.84 -14.47 6.97
N PHE A 20 -4.39 -14.68 5.78
CA PHE A 20 -3.65 -14.81 4.54
C PHE A 20 -4.05 -13.66 3.62
N MET A 21 -3.08 -12.99 3.02
CA MET A 21 -3.32 -11.92 2.05
C MET A 21 -2.40 -12.11 0.85
N ALA A 22 -2.92 -11.93 -0.36
CA ALA A 22 -2.16 -11.85 -1.58
C ALA A 22 -2.50 -10.55 -2.31
N MET A 23 -1.48 -9.86 -2.80
CA MET A 23 -1.60 -8.57 -3.45
C MET A 23 -1.17 -8.67 -4.89
N TYR A 24 -1.98 -8.15 -5.79
CA TYR A 24 -1.67 -7.90 -7.19
C TYR A 24 -1.57 -6.39 -7.42
N SER A 25 -0.60 -5.97 -8.22
CA SER A 25 -0.39 -4.57 -8.55
C SER A 25 -0.22 -4.40 -10.05
N SER A 26 -0.75 -3.29 -10.56
CA SER A 26 -0.58 -2.83 -11.93
C SER A 26 -0.24 -1.34 -11.88
N LYS A 27 0.83 -0.97 -12.56
CA LYS A 27 1.43 0.36 -12.52
C LYS A 27 1.63 0.82 -13.95
N ASP A 28 1.20 2.04 -14.22
CA ASP A 28 1.44 2.73 -15.47
C ASP A 28 2.06 4.07 -15.12
N MET A 29 3.07 4.47 -15.89
CA MET A 29 3.79 5.71 -15.69
C MET A 29 4.09 6.35 -17.04
N ASP A 30 3.73 7.62 -17.15
CA ASP A 30 4.06 8.46 -18.28
C ASP A 30 5.27 9.33 -17.92
N LEU A 31 6.24 9.37 -18.82
CA LEU A 31 7.45 10.18 -18.67
C LEU A 31 7.65 11.08 -19.88
N ASN A 32 7.92 12.35 -19.60
CA ASN A 32 8.30 13.33 -20.59
C ASN A 32 9.82 13.35 -20.74
N THR A 33 10.29 13.18 -21.96
CA THR A 33 11.72 13.20 -22.30
C THR A 33 12.10 14.55 -22.89
N TYR A 34 13.21 15.09 -22.41
CA TYR A 34 13.85 16.29 -22.92
C TYR A 34 15.27 15.96 -23.41
N SER A 35 15.80 16.72 -24.35
CA SER A 35 17.15 16.46 -24.88
C SER A 35 18.23 16.70 -23.82
N ALA A 36 19.33 15.94 -23.92
CA ALA A 36 20.48 16.11 -23.02
C ALA A 36 21.35 17.34 -23.35
N MET A 37 21.21 17.93 -24.55
CA MET A 37 22.09 19.00 -25.05
C MET A 37 21.32 20.28 -25.39
N GLY A 38 22.01 21.43 -25.27
CA GLY A 38 21.46 22.75 -25.62
C GLY A 38 20.33 23.20 -24.68
N ASP A 39 19.32 23.85 -25.25
CA ASP A 39 18.15 24.40 -24.54
C ASP A 39 17.16 23.34 -24.00
N ARG A 40 17.56 22.06 -24.03
CA ARG A 40 16.75 20.91 -23.58
C ARG A 40 15.32 20.88 -24.15
N PRO A 41 15.13 21.01 -25.49
CA PRO A 41 13.81 20.90 -26.09
C PRO A 41 13.11 19.59 -25.69
N PHE A 42 11.78 19.68 -25.58
CA PHE A 42 10.92 18.52 -25.39
C PHE A 42 11.00 17.59 -26.60
N LEU A 43 11.28 16.31 -26.35
CA LEU A 43 11.41 15.28 -27.40
C LEU A 43 10.12 14.48 -27.57
N GLY A 44 9.41 14.21 -26.47
CA GLY A 44 8.18 13.42 -26.51
C GLY A 44 7.83 12.80 -25.16
N THR A 45 6.67 12.16 -25.10
CA THR A 45 6.19 11.40 -23.95
C THR A 45 6.21 9.91 -24.28
N PHE A 46 6.57 9.08 -23.31
CA PHE A 46 6.43 7.63 -23.40
C PHE A 46 5.76 7.07 -22.15
N SER A 47 5.06 5.95 -22.32
CA SER A 47 4.34 5.26 -21.27
C SER A 47 4.97 3.89 -21.04
N SER A 48 5.17 3.52 -19.78
CA SER A 48 5.61 2.18 -19.39
C SER A 48 4.64 1.59 -18.38
N GLY A 49 4.29 0.32 -18.57
CA GLY A 49 3.36 -0.40 -17.71
C GLY A 49 3.98 -1.68 -17.16
N THR A 50 3.73 -1.97 -15.88
CA THR A 50 4.10 -3.24 -15.24
C THR A 50 2.92 -3.79 -14.46
N SER A 51 2.79 -5.11 -14.41
CA SER A 51 1.76 -5.73 -13.59
C SER A 51 2.18 -7.12 -13.12
N GLY A 52 1.61 -7.55 -11.99
CA GLY A 52 1.92 -8.86 -11.43
C GLY A 52 1.54 -8.99 -9.97
N LEU A 53 1.64 -10.22 -9.48
CA LEU A 53 1.59 -10.50 -8.04
C LEU A 53 2.74 -9.76 -7.36
N SER A 54 2.43 -8.99 -6.33
CA SER A 54 3.38 -8.14 -5.59
C SER A 54 3.91 -8.86 -4.36
N SER A 55 3.02 -9.28 -3.49
CA SER A 55 3.38 -9.88 -2.21
C SER A 55 2.31 -10.83 -1.68
N VAL A 56 2.74 -11.71 -0.79
CA VAL A 56 1.89 -12.60 -0.01
C VAL A 56 2.25 -12.42 1.46
N ALA A 57 1.25 -12.24 2.30
CA ALA A 57 1.39 -12.12 3.73
C ALA A 57 0.65 -13.24 4.47
N LEU A 58 1.30 -13.76 5.49
CA LEU A 58 0.72 -14.67 6.45
C LEU A 58 0.91 -14.06 7.85
N SER A 59 -0.19 -13.72 8.52
CA SER A 59 -0.16 -13.14 9.84
C SER A 59 -1.14 -13.82 10.79
N SER A 60 -0.85 -13.70 12.09
CA SER A 60 -1.69 -14.15 13.18
C SER A 60 -2.20 -12.91 13.92
N LEU A 61 -3.52 -12.79 14.00
CA LEU A 61 -4.21 -11.81 14.80
C LEU A 61 -4.55 -12.44 16.16
N ILE A 62 -4.02 -11.84 17.21
CA ILE A 62 -4.08 -12.31 18.59
C ILE A 62 -4.98 -11.34 19.36
N ARG A 63 -6.10 -11.86 19.87
CA ARG A 63 -6.95 -11.10 20.81
C ARG A 63 -6.21 -10.97 22.15
N ILE A 64 -5.93 -9.73 22.55
CA ILE A 64 -5.31 -9.43 23.85
C ILE A 64 -6.40 -9.27 24.90
N LYS A 65 -7.40 -8.45 24.59
CA LYS A 65 -8.51 -8.16 25.50
C LYS A 65 -9.77 -7.85 24.70
N GLU A 66 -10.88 -8.34 25.19
CA GLU A 66 -12.20 -8.00 24.70
C GLU A 66 -13.13 -7.82 25.90
N THR A 67 -13.84 -6.71 25.89
CA THR A 67 -14.95 -6.41 26.80
C THR A 67 -16.17 -6.05 25.95
N GLU A 68 -17.29 -5.75 26.59
CA GLU A 68 -18.50 -5.30 25.90
C GLU A 68 -18.26 -4.00 25.10
N ASP A 69 -17.41 -3.11 25.61
CA ASP A 69 -17.18 -1.79 25.01
C ASP A 69 -15.97 -1.72 24.07
N TYR A 70 -14.93 -2.54 24.29
CA TYR A 70 -13.70 -2.40 23.51
C TYR A 70 -12.97 -3.73 23.25
N ARG A 71 -12.18 -3.72 22.18
CA ARG A 71 -11.37 -4.83 21.70
C ARG A 71 -9.95 -4.35 21.43
N LEU A 72 -8.99 -5.12 21.89
CA LEU A 72 -7.57 -4.92 21.65
C LEU A 72 -6.99 -6.18 21.01
N HIS A 73 -6.41 -6.00 19.83
CA HIS A 73 -5.75 -7.06 19.06
C HIS A 73 -4.30 -6.69 18.78
N ALA A 74 -3.43 -7.69 18.79
CA ALA A 74 -2.11 -7.60 18.20
C ALA A 74 -2.06 -8.44 16.93
N GLU A 75 -1.27 -8.02 15.96
CA GLU A 75 -0.97 -8.75 14.75
C GLU A 75 0.54 -9.00 14.70
N ILE A 76 0.92 -10.22 14.36
CA ILE A 76 2.29 -10.56 14.02
C ILE A 76 2.31 -11.46 12.79
N GLY A 77 3.18 -11.19 11.83
CA GLY A 77 3.23 -11.99 10.62
C GLY A 77 4.42 -11.67 9.73
N LEU A 78 4.50 -12.42 8.64
CA LEU A 78 5.53 -12.24 7.62
C LEU A 78 4.87 -11.91 6.30
N GLU A 79 5.43 -10.92 5.61
CA GLU A 79 5.12 -10.65 4.22
C GLU A 79 6.32 -10.98 3.36
N LYS A 80 6.09 -11.80 2.33
CA LYS A 80 7.06 -12.09 1.29
C LYS A 80 6.70 -11.30 0.05
N SER A 81 7.61 -10.45 -0.43
CA SER A 81 7.49 -9.92 -1.78
C SER A 81 7.85 -11.03 -2.76
N ILE A 82 6.90 -11.36 -3.64
CA ILE A 82 7.06 -12.36 -4.70
C ILE A 82 7.09 -11.73 -6.09
N GLY A 83 6.78 -10.42 -6.17
CA GLY A 83 6.78 -9.68 -7.41
C GLY A 83 8.13 -9.67 -8.11
N VAL A 84 8.05 -9.53 -9.43
CA VAL A 84 9.18 -9.39 -10.34
C VAL A 84 9.85 -8.06 -10.04
N ASN A 85 11.18 -8.08 -9.94
CA ASN A 85 12.03 -6.95 -9.56
C ASN A 85 13.01 -6.54 -10.67
N ASP A 86 12.89 -7.15 -11.84
CA ASP A 86 13.68 -6.96 -13.04
C ASP A 86 12.83 -6.62 -14.27
N HIS A 87 11.64 -6.02 -14.08
CA HIS A 87 10.80 -5.58 -15.20
C HIS A 87 11.58 -4.63 -16.10
N GLU A 88 11.57 -4.93 -17.40
CA GLU A 88 12.09 -4.07 -18.44
C GLU A 88 10.94 -3.37 -19.17
N GLY A 89 11.24 -2.21 -19.76
CA GLY A 89 10.29 -1.48 -20.58
C GLY A 89 11.00 -0.59 -21.58
N GLU A 90 10.29 -0.25 -22.65
CA GLU A 90 10.78 0.68 -23.64
C GLU A 90 10.74 2.11 -23.08
N VAL A 91 11.87 2.80 -23.14
CA VAL A 91 12.01 4.19 -22.70
C VAL A 91 12.52 5.06 -23.84
N LEU A 92 12.06 6.31 -23.91
CA LEU A 92 12.62 7.32 -24.80
C LEU A 92 13.76 8.04 -24.09
N SER A 93 14.99 7.79 -24.55
CA SER A 93 16.20 8.38 -23.98
C SER A 93 16.35 9.86 -24.34
N PRO A 94 17.09 10.66 -23.53
CA PRO A 94 17.44 12.04 -23.86
C PRO A 94 18.24 12.24 -25.16
N MET A 95 18.70 11.16 -25.78
CA MET A 95 19.36 11.15 -27.10
C MET A 95 18.36 10.91 -28.25
N ASN A 96 17.06 10.99 -27.99
CA ASN A 96 15.99 10.72 -28.95
C ASN A 96 16.01 9.29 -29.53
N MET A 97 16.46 8.33 -28.74
CA MET A 97 16.46 6.90 -29.11
C MET A 97 15.55 6.11 -28.16
N ARG A 98 14.80 5.15 -28.71
CA ARG A 98 14.05 4.17 -27.91
C ARG A 98 14.94 3.00 -27.54
N MET A 99 14.91 2.60 -26.28
CA MET A 99 15.71 1.49 -25.76
C MET A 99 14.92 0.70 -24.71
N SER A 100 15.12 -0.61 -24.66
CA SER A 100 14.64 -1.43 -23.54
C SER A 100 15.64 -1.32 -22.39
N THR A 101 15.16 -0.97 -21.20
CA THR A 101 15.97 -0.93 -19.98
C THR A 101 15.16 -1.43 -18.80
N ARG A 102 15.83 -1.87 -17.74
CA ARG A 102 15.18 -2.15 -16.47
C ARG A 102 14.51 -0.88 -15.93
N LEU A 103 13.22 -1.00 -15.63
CA LEU A 103 12.41 0.12 -15.17
C LEU A 103 12.79 0.54 -13.74
N PRO A 104 12.52 1.80 -13.35
CA PRO A 104 12.84 2.30 -12.02
C PRO A 104 12.12 1.55 -10.88
N TYR A 105 12.61 1.69 -9.64
CA TYR A 105 12.08 0.96 -8.47
C TYR A 105 10.57 1.10 -8.27
N ALA A 106 10.02 2.29 -8.50
CA ALA A 106 8.57 2.56 -8.44
C ALA A 106 7.76 1.63 -9.34
N MET A 107 8.32 1.22 -10.48
CA MET A 107 7.66 0.37 -11.48
C MET A 107 7.88 -1.12 -11.23
N GLN A 108 8.78 -1.50 -10.33
CA GLN A 108 8.95 -2.91 -9.99
C GLN A 108 7.74 -3.41 -9.18
N THR A 109 7.25 -4.60 -9.51
CA THR A 109 6.07 -5.19 -8.84
C THR A 109 6.41 -5.76 -7.47
N GLY A 110 7.69 -6.01 -7.18
CA GLY A 110 8.18 -6.43 -5.89
C GLY A 110 9.69 -6.23 -5.77
N ASP A 111 10.23 -6.51 -4.59
CA ASP A 111 11.66 -6.39 -4.28
C ASP A 111 12.27 -7.73 -3.80
N LYS A 112 11.48 -8.81 -3.86
CA LYS A 112 11.84 -10.16 -3.40
C LYS A 112 12.26 -10.24 -1.92
N SER A 113 12.06 -9.17 -1.14
CA SER A 113 12.40 -9.09 0.28
C SER A 113 11.40 -9.86 1.14
N THR A 114 11.75 -10.08 2.40
CA THR A 114 10.82 -10.55 3.43
C THR A 114 10.73 -9.52 4.55
N SER A 115 9.51 -9.15 4.91
CA SER A 115 9.21 -8.19 5.97
C SER A 115 8.48 -8.85 7.14
N LEU A 116 8.81 -8.41 8.36
CA LEU A 116 8.04 -8.66 9.57
C LEU A 116 6.96 -7.59 9.71
N ILE A 117 5.72 -8.04 9.81
CA ILE A 117 4.57 -7.20 10.15
C ILE A 117 4.32 -7.33 11.65
N SER A 118 4.18 -6.20 12.32
CA SER A 118 3.61 -6.12 13.66
C SER A 118 2.60 -4.99 13.73
N ALA A 119 1.44 -5.25 14.33
CA ALA A 119 0.44 -4.20 14.52
C ALA A 119 -0.28 -4.35 15.86
N ILE A 120 -0.80 -3.24 16.37
CA ILE A 120 -1.73 -3.21 17.49
C ILE A 120 -2.95 -2.43 17.03
N THR A 121 -4.12 -3.01 17.26
CA THR A 121 -5.41 -2.44 16.89
C THR A 121 -6.31 -2.35 18.12
N PHE A 122 -6.77 -1.14 18.42
CA PHE A 122 -7.76 -0.86 19.44
C PHE A 122 -9.06 -0.43 18.76
N VAL A 123 -10.18 -1.03 19.14
CA VAL A 123 -11.51 -0.65 18.66
C VAL A 123 -12.42 -0.51 19.87
N LYS A 124 -13.13 0.60 19.97
CA LYS A 124 -14.18 0.84 20.96
C LYS A 124 -15.50 1.01 20.23
N GLN A 125 -16.53 0.27 20.66
CA GLN A 125 -17.87 0.38 20.12
C GLN A 125 -18.79 0.93 21.22
N SER A 126 -19.63 1.89 20.87
CA SER A 126 -20.60 2.51 21.78
C SER A 126 -21.87 2.84 21.03
N LYS A 127 -22.93 2.07 21.30
CA LYS A 127 -24.24 2.18 20.64
C LYS A 127 -24.10 2.26 19.11
N ASN A 128 -24.19 3.46 18.54
CA ASN A 128 -24.17 3.72 17.10
C ASN A 128 -22.83 4.26 16.59
N TRP A 129 -21.82 4.35 17.45
CA TRP A 129 -20.50 4.86 17.12
C TRP A 129 -19.46 3.77 17.33
N ALA A 130 -18.48 3.71 16.43
CA ALA A 130 -17.25 2.99 16.66
C ALA A 130 -16.07 3.92 16.47
N PHE A 131 -15.07 3.76 17.31
CA PHE A 131 -13.78 4.44 17.22
C PHE A 131 -12.69 3.37 17.15
N GLY A 132 -11.69 3.57 16.32
CA GLY A 132 -10.56 2.68 16.25
C GLY A 132 -9.25 3.38 15.98
N SER A 133 -8.17 2.73 16.42
CA SER A 133 -6.80 3.14 16.17
C SER A 133 -5.96 1.92 15.89
N GLN A 134 -5.09 2.01 14.87
CA GLN A 134 -4.15 0.97 14.51
C GLN A 134 -2.77 1.58 14.31
N LEU A 135 -1.78 1.04 15.05
CA LEU A 135 -0.37 1.25 14.78
C LEU A 135 0.16 -0.01 14.09
N ARG A 136 0.70 0.13 12.88
CA ARG A 136 1.31 -0.98 12.13
C ARG A 136 2.74 -0.62 11.74
N LEU A 137 3.63 -1.56 11.98
CA LEU A 137 5.05 -1.52 11.61
C LEU A 137 5.32 -2.63 10.60
N LYS A 138 6.08 -2.31 9.58
CA LYS A 138 6.60 -3.26 8.60
C LYS A 138 8.10 -3.05 8.49
N ASN A 139 8.85 -4.05 8.93
CA ASN A 139 10.31 -4.00 8.96
C ASN A 139 10.87 -5.09 8.06
N THR A 140 11.72 -4.73 7.12
CA THR A 140 12.39 -5.70 6.26
C THR A 140 13.43 -6.47 7.08
N ILE A 141 13.27 -7.78 7.17
CA ILE A 141 14.14 -8.68 7.95
C ILE A 141 15.09 -9.48 7.08
N ASN A 142 14.73 -9.70 5.82
CA ASN A 142 15.59 -10.37 4.84
C ASN A 142 15.64 -9.52 3.57
N THR A 143 16.81 -8.95 3.32
CA THR A 143 17.06 -8.07 2.18
C THR A 143 17.55 -8.86 0.98
N LYS A 144 17.39 -8.28 -0.21
CA LYS A 144 18.00 -8.75 -1.45
C LYS A 144 18.96 -7.68 -1.95
N GLU A 145 19.21 -7.59 -3.25
CA GLU A 145 20.08 -6.56 -3.85
C GLU A 145 19.59 -5.14 -3.52
N TRP A 146 18.27 -4.98 -3.47
CA TRP A 146 17.61 -3.79 -2.95
C TRP A 146 16.28 -4.20 -2.28
N ASN A 147 15.73 -3.31 -1.44
CA ASN A 147 14.42 -3.48 -0.84
C ASN A 147 13.77 -2.14 -0.50
N PHE A 148 12.44 -2.12 -0.50
CA PHE A 148 11.68 -0.99 0.03
C PHE A 148 12.02 -0.76 1.50
N GLY A 149 12.09 0.51 1.89
CA GLY A 149 12.40 0.88 3.26
C GLY A 149 11.30 0.48 4.23
N ASN A 150 11.67 0.37 5.50
CA ASN A 150 10.76 0.09 6.59
C ASN A 150 9.65 1.14 6.63
N SER A 151 8.43 0.73 7.00
CA SER A 151 7.29 1.64 7.07
C SER A 151 6.58 1.55 8.41
N ARG A 152 6.12 2.70 8.90
CA ARG A 152 5.22 2.83 10.04
C ARG A 152 3.95 3.52 9.58
N SER A 153 2.81 2.97 9.96
CA SER A 153 1.51 3.60 9.72
C SER A 153 0.71 3.71 11.01
N LEU A 154 0.07 4.86 11.19
CA LEU A 154 -0.88 5.13 12.25
C LEU A 154 -2.20 5.49 11.59
N ASN A 155 -3.22 4.67 11.80
CA ASN A 155 -4.57 4.91 11.32
C ASN A 155 -5.47 5.16 12.52
N MET A 156 -6.28 6.21 12.46
CA MET A 156 -7.37 6.46 13.39
C MET A 156 -8.65 6.61 12.59
N TRP A 157 -9.73 6.01 13.05
CA TRP A 157 -11.02 6.15 12.38
C TRP A 157 -12.15 6.26 13.39
N PHE A 158 -13.22 6.87 12.94
CA PHE A 158 -14.51 6.81 13.61
C PHE A 158 -15.57 6.50 12.57
N SER A 159 -16.58 5.76 12.99
CA SER A 159 -17.72 5.42 12.15
C SER A 159 -19.02 5.55 12.93
N ARG A 160 -20.10 5.80 12.20
CA ARG A 160 -21.43 5.89 12.75
C ARG A 160 -22.43 5.15 11.89
N ASP A 161 -23.29 4.39 12.55
CA ASP A 161 -24.41 3.72 11.89
C ASP A 161 -25.50 4.76 11.56
N VAL A 162 -25.82 4.86 10.27
CA VAL A 162 -26.94 5.67 9.75
C VAL A 162 -28.23 4.86 9.78
N SER A 163 -28.13 3.57 9.52
CA SER A 163 -29.22 2.61 9.59
C SER A 163 -28.68 1.23 9.96
N ALA A 164 -29.55 0.25 10.17
CA ALA A 164 -29.15 -1.14 10.45
C ALA A 164 -28.28 -1.80 9.36
N ARG A 165 -28.18 -1.19 8.15
CA ARG A 165 -27.41 -1.74 7.02
C ARG A 165 -26.41 -0.76 6.42
N LEU A 166 -26.31 0.46 6.94
CA LEU A 166 -25.46 1.51 6.37
C LEU A 166 -24.76 2.27 7.48
N SER A 167 -23.45 2.36 7.37
CA SER A 167 -22.62 3.23 8.20
C SER A 167 -21.68 4.07 7.35
N TRP A 168 -21.26 5.20 7.89
CA TRP A 168 -20.20 6.01 7.30
C TRP A 168 -18.99 6.00 8.23
N SER A 169 -17.82 6.23 7.67
CA SER A 169 -16.56 6.34 8.39
C SER A 169 -15.76 7.55 7.93
N ALA A 170 -14.94 8.06 8.83
CA ALA A 170 -13.87 8.98 8.52
C ALA A 170 -12.58 8.44 9.13
N ARG A 171 -11.50 8.49 8.35
CA ARG A 171 -10.19 7.94 8.69
C ARG A 171 -9.12 9.01 8.54
N GLY A 172 -8.28 9.18 9.56
CA GLY A 172 -7.01 9.89 9.46
C GLY A 172 -5.87 8.89 9.41
N SER A 173 -4.92 9.09 8.50
CA SER A 173 -3.78 8.20 8.30
C SER A 173 -2.49 8.97 8.27
N PHE A 174 -1.50 8.51 9.02
CA PHE A 174 -0.12 8.97 8.91
C PHE A 174 0.76 7.78 8.54
N VAL A 175 1.50 7.90 7.44
CA VAL A 175 2.43 6.89 6.95
C VAL A 175 3.82 7.52 6.86
N SER A 176 4.81 6.88 7.47
CA SER A 176 6.22 7.23 7.35
C SER A 176 6.95 6.02 6.77
N GLN A 177 7.71 6.23 5.70
CA GLN A 177 8.46 5.19 5.02
C GLN A 177 9.91 5.63 4.83
N SER A 178 10.85 4.77 5.21
CA SER A 178 12.27 5.02 4.96
C SER A 178 12.62 4.88 3.47
N PRO A 179 13.74 5.48 3.04
CA PRO A 179 14.27 5.24 1.70
C PRO A 179 14.53 3.79 1.37
N ILE A 180 14.57 3.50 0.07
CA ILE A 180 14.99 2.19 -0.43
C ILE A 180 16.42 1.92 0.03
N LYS A 181 16.67 0.70 0.49
CA LYS A 181 17.99 0.24 0.87
C LYS A 181 18.56 -0.65 -0.24
N GLY A 182 19.86 -0.54 -0.47
CA GLY A 182 20.54 -1.24 -1.56
C GLY A 182 20.31 -0.57 -2.92
N ARG A 183 20.79 -1.23 -3.98
CA ARG A 183 20.72 -0.72 -5.34
C ARG A 183 20.77 -1.89 -6.33
N ASP A 184 19.92 -1.84 -7.33
CA ASP A 184 20.05 -2.68 -8.51
C ASP A 184 21.03 -2.02 -9.50
N PRO A 185 22.15 -2.67 -9.84
CA PRO A 185 23.13 -2.11 -10.77
C PRO A 185 22.60 -2.01 -12.22
N MET A 186 21.51 -2.69 -12.57
CA MET A 186 20.88 -2.60 -13.89
C MET A 186 19.86 -1.46 -13.99
N ILE A 187 19.40 -0.90 -12.86
CA ILE A 187 18.58 0.32 -12.84
C ILE A 187 19.53 1.52 -12.93
N MET A 188 19.88 1.88 -14.16
CA MET A 188 20.88 2.93 -14.46
C MET A 188 20.35 4.13 -15.24
N ALA A 189 19.06 4.16 -15.57
CA ALA A 189 18.47 5.28 -16.29
C ALA A 189 18.76 6.60 -15.54
N PRO A 190 19.19 7.67 -16.24
CA PRO A 190 19.55 8.96 -15.62
C PRO A 190 18.28 9.76 -15.27
N VAL A 191 17.40 9.16 -14.46
CA VAL A 191 16.11 9.69 -14.05
C VAL A 191 16.00 9.68 -12.52
N GLN A 192 15.23 10.61 -11.96
CA GLN A 192 15.10 10.74 -10.51
C GLN A 192 14.47 9.51 -9.87
N THR A 193 13.58 8.84 -10.59
CA THR A 193 12.94 7.59 -10.15
C THR A 193 13.91 6.41 -10.07
N ALA A 194 15.10 6.49 -10.67
CA ALA A 194 16.12 5.45 -10.58
C ALA A 194 17.02 5.60 -9.33
N ASN A 195 16.86 6.66 -8.54
CA ASN A 195 17.66 6.89 -7.34
C ASN A 195 16.95 6.37 -6.08
N PRO A 196 17.50 5.36 -5.36
CA PRO A 196 16.88 4.80 -4.15
C PRO A 196 16.58 5.81 -3.04
N VAL A 197 17.42 6.86 -2.91
CA VAL A 197 17.30 7.84 -1.82
C VAL A 197 16.13 8.79 -1.98
N ASN A 198 15.57 8.90 -3.19
CA ASN A 198 14.43 9.77 -3.47
C ASN A 198 13.10 9.17 -3.00
N TYR A 199 13.08 7.89 -2.65
CA TYR A 199 11.90 7.17 -2.20
C TYR A 199 11.69 7.33 -0.72
N GLY A 200 10.43 7.22 -0.27
CA GLY A 200 10.07 7.29 1.14
C GLY A 200 9.42 8.62 1.50
N GLY A 201 9.56 9.02 2.76
CA GLY A 201 8.95 10.22 3.32
C GLY A 201 7.67 9.95 4.10
N GLU A 202 6.95 11.03 4.37
CA GLU A 202 5.81 11.09 5.28
C GLU A 202 4.57 11.60 4.55
N VAL A 203 3.46 10.87 4.71
CA VAL A 203 2.19 11.21 4.08
C VAL A 203 1.08 11.20 5.12
N PHE A 204 0.31 12.29 5.15
CA PHE A 204 -0.91 12.41 5.93
C PHE A 204 -2.12 12.43 5.00
N GLU A 205 -3.08 11.55 5.25
CA GLU A 205 -4.26 11.34 4.40
C GLU A 205 -5.54 11.36 5.25
N ILE A 206 -6.62 11.85 4.66
CA ILE A 206 -7.98 11.71 5.21
C ILE A 206 -8.83 10.89 4.25
N GLY A 207 -9.51 9.89 4.79
CA GLY A 207 -10.48 9.04 4.10
C GLY A 207 -11.90 9.28 4.57
N LEU A 208 -12.85 9.27 3.65
CA LEU A 208 -14.28 9.17 3.93
C LEU A 208 -14.81 7.89 3.31
N GLY A 209 -15.50 7.09 4.12
CA GLY A 209 -15.99 5.79 3.73
C GLY A 209 -17.48 5.60 3.97
N LEU A 210 -18.06 4.71 3.19
CA LEU A 210 -19.40 4.19 3.35
C LEU A 210 -19.32 2.67 3.42
N ASN A 211 -20.08 2.09 4.33
CA ASN A 211 -20.13 0.66 4.51
C ASN A 211 -21.57 0.16 4.50
N LYS A 212 -21.87 -0.80 3.64
CA LYS A 212 -23.21 -1.32 3.40
C LYS A 212 -23.27 -2.84 3.54
N ILE A 213 -24.14 -3.31 4.42
CA ILE A 213 -24.47 -4.73 4.56
C ILE A 213 -25.51 -5.10 3.48
N ILE A 214 -25.23 -6.14 2.70
CA ILE A 214 -26.05 -6.53 1.54
C ILE A 214 -26.62 -7.94 1.72
N GLY A 215 -27.95 -8.05 1.65
CA GLY A 215 -28.69 -9.31 1.74
C GLY A 215 -29.40 -9.52 3.10
N THR A 216 -30.24 -10.55 3.15
CA THR A 216 -30.88 -11.05 4.37
C THR A 216 -30.08 -12.25 4.88
N GLY A 217 -29.16 -12.04 5.82
CA GLY A 217 -28.31 -13.09 6.39
C GLY A 217 -27.00 -12.56 6.97
N HIS A 218 -26.12 -13.48 7.40
CA HIS A 218 -24.83 -13.15 8.02
C HIS A 218 -23.80 -12.67 6.98
N GLY A 219 -23.42 -11.39 7.05
CA GLY A 219 -22.02 -11.01 6.86
C GLY A 219 -21.49 -10.71 5.45
N ASN A 220 -22.31 -10.38 4.47
CA ASN A 220 -21.83 -9.75 3.22
C ASN A 220 -21.78 -8.24 3.38
N ASN A 221 -20.62 -7.65 3.09
CA ASN A 221 -20.37 -6.25 3.36
C ASN A 221 -19.61 -5.60 2.19
N LEU A 222 -20.15 -4.50 1.67
CA LEU A 222 -19.48 -3.65 0.69
C LEU A 222 -19.05 -2.34 1.34
N ALA A 223 -17.75 -2.06 1.28
CA ALA A 223 -17.18 -0.80 1.70
C ALA A 223 -16.64 -0.01 0.50
N PHE A 224 -16.87 1.29 0.52
CA PHE A 224 -16.29 2.25 -0.40
C PHE A 224 -15.54 3.29 0.43
N GLU A 225 -14.31 3.66 0.05
CA GLU A 225 -13.58 4.75 0.68
C GLU A 225 -12.89 5.61 -0.38
N LEU A 226 -13.05 6.92 -0.25
CA LEU A 226 -12.25 7.92 -0.95
C LEU A 226 -11.26 8.53 0.04
N ALA A 227 -9.97 8.39 -0.23
CA ALA A 227 -8.91 9.00 0.57
C ALA A 227 -8.12 10.03 -0.23
N VAL A 228 -7.80 11.13 0.45
CA VAL A 228 -7.09 12.29 -0.10
C VAL A 228 -5.84 12.55 0.73
N PRO A 229 -4.65 12.61 0.12
CA PRO A 229 -3.45 13.06 0.81
C PRO A 229 -3.54 14.58 1.03
N LEU A 230 -3.46 15.01 2.29
CA LEU A 230 -3.49 16.43 2.66
C LEU A 230 -2.11 17.05 2.74
N LYS A 231 -1.11 16.26 3.15
CA LYS A 231 0.29 16.69 3.26
C LYS A 231 1.22 15.55 2.91
N GLN A 232 2.22 15.85 2.09
CA GLN A 232 3.24 14.89 1.64
C GLN A 232 4.61 15.55 1.80
N ASN A 233 5.44 15.00 2.67
CA ASN A 233 6.83 15.41 2.85
C ASN A 233 7.71 14.27 2.34
N LEU A 234 8.16 14.39 1.09
CA LEU A 234 8.83 13.32 0.34
C LEU A 234 10.35 13.49 0.41
N ASP A 235 11.09 12.40 0.52
CA ASP A 235 12.56 12.43 0.76
C ASP A 235 13.35 13.05 -0.42
N GLY A 236 12.79 13.02 -1.62
CA GLY A 236 13.38 13.65 -2.81
C GLY A 236 12.41 13.73 -3.97
N PRO A 237 12.91 14.01 -5.20
CA PRO A 237 12.08 14.07 -6.39
C PRO A 237 11.49 12.70 -6.72
N GLN A 238 10.22 12.51 -6.36
CA GLN A 238 9.40 11.34 -6.63
C GLN A 238 7.94 11.78 -6.89
N MET A 239 7.12 10.87 -7.42
CA MET A 239 5.71 11.17 -7.68
C MET A 239 4.94 11.27 -6.36
N GLU A 240 4.23 12.38 -6.17
CA GLU A 240 3.28 12.52 -5.08
C GLU A 240 2.07 11.59 -5.30
N ARG A 241 1.41 11.24 -4.19
CA ARG A 241 0.17 10.48 -4.23
C ARG A 241 -0.97 11.39 -4.66
N GLY A 242 -1.81 10.88 -5.56
CA GLY A 242 -3.12 11.47 -5.84
C GLY A 242 -4.20 10.90 -4.92
N TYR A 243 -5.45 11.03 -5.35
CA TYR A 243 -6.60 10.46 -4.67
C TYR A 243 -6.60 8.93 -4.74
N LEU A 244 -7.03 8.27 -3.66
CA LEU A 244 -7.23 6.83 -3.59
C LEU A 244 -8.73 6.52 -3.51
N LEU A 245 -9.22 5.78 -4.49
CA LEU A 245 -10.55 5.19 -4.46
C LEU A 245 -10.41 3.70 -4.14
N SER A 246 -11.11 3.23 -3.12
CA SER A 246 -11.11 1.83 -2.73
C SER A 246 -12.53 1.27 -2.66
N VAL A 247 -12.66 0.03 -3.13
CA VAL A 247 -13.87 -0.78 -3.02
C VAL A 247 -13.46 -2.09 -2.40
N ALA A 248 -14.08 -2.46 -1.29
CA ALA A 248 -13.83 -3.71 -0.61
C ALA A 248 -15.12 -4.50 -0.47
N TYR A 249 -15.03 -5.80 -0.76
CA TYR A 249 -16.08 -6.77 -0.51
C TYR A 249 -15.57 -7.78 0.51
N SER A 250 -16.31 -7.96 1.60
CA SER A 250 -16.06 -9.02 2.56
C SER A 250 -17.29 -9.92 2.71
N LYS A 251 -17.02 -11.20 2.87
CA LYS A 251 -18.01 -12.25 3.09
C LYS A 251 -17.58 -13.08 4.29
N MET A 252 -18.50 -13.22 5.24
CA MET A 252 -18.37 -14.14 6.35
C MET A 252 -18.96 -15.51 5.94
N PHE A 253 -18.26 -16.59 6.30
CA PHE A 253 -18.68 -17.97 6.08
C PHE A 253 -18.91 -18.67 7.41
#